data_AF-A0A839TAR6-F1
#
_entry.id   AF-A0A839TAR6-F1
#
_cell.length_a   1.000
_cell.length_b   1.000
_cell.length_c   1.000
_cell.angle_alpha   90.00
_cell.angle_beta   90.00
_cell.angle_gamma   90.00
#
_symmetry.space_group_name_H-M   'P 1'
#
loop_
_entity.id
_entity.type
_entity.pdbx_description
1 polymer ?
#
loop_
_entity_poly.entity_id
_entity_poly.type
_entity_poly.pdbx_seq_one_letter_code
_entity_poly.pdbx_strand_id
1 'polypeptide(L)'
;MQTDRFQLRKSESPLKPWVIVDIHSPKQEDPVLYRFTSKRQANAFMGMLLAVTVQRPTNPHKYIAGEWCHFFPGDKHERLARAVLDAHARKLAFLQVLENRAIRDSYHQPTSVEFDNLQDSLVNANGKLFDDPMAFGLYGTDDLPAWAI
;
A
#
# COMPACT_ATOMS: atom_id res chain seq x y z
N MET A 1 -3.90 -2.37 21.00
CA MET A 1 -3.02 -3.52 21.32
C MET A 1 -1.90 -3.51 20.30
N GLN A 2 -0.64 -3.50 20.74
CA GLN A 2 0.53 -3.56 19.84
C GLN A 2 0.55 -4.93 19.17
N THR A 3 0.46 -4.97 17.85
CA THR A 3 0.64 -6.17 17.03
C THR A 3 2.14 -6.36 16.82
N ASP A 4 2.78 -7.19 17.64
CA ASP A 4 4.21 -7.48 17.56
C ASP A 4 4.54 -8.37 16.35
N ARG A 5 4.61 -7.78 15.15
CA ARG A 5 4.97 -8.48 13.90
C ARG A 5 6.32 -9.19 13.95
N PHE A 6 7.27 -8.65 14.73
CA PHE A 6 8.62 -9.18 14.83
C PHE A 6 8.92 -9.68 16.22
N GLN A 7 9.57 -10.84 16.31
CA GLN A 7 10.01 -11.44 17.56
C GLN A 7 11.51 -11.70 17.57
N LEU A 8 12.17 -11.29 18.65
CA LEU A 8 13.56 -11.64 18.92
C LEU A 8 13.64 -13.04 19.55
N ARG A 9 14.41 -13.95 18.94
CA ARG A 9 14.67 -15.30 19.46
C ARG A 9 16.16 -15.59 19.56
N LYS A 10 16.51 -16.60 20.37
CA LYS A 10 17.84 -17.20 20.33
C LYS A 10 17.95 -18.15 19.14
N SER A 11 19.11 -18.18 18.50
CA SER A 11 19.42 -19.18 17.48
C SER A 11 20.48 -20.16 17.95
N GLU A 12 20.55 -21.29 17.26
CA GLU A 12 21.56 -22.33 17.49
C GLU A 12 22.96 -21.92 17.04
N SER A 13 23.11 -20.78 16.35
CA SER A 13 24.41 -20.31 15.88
C SER A 13 25.22 -19.71 17.05
N PRO A 14 26.40 -20.26 17.38
CA PRO A 14 27.26 -19.72 18.43
C PRO A 14 27.86 -18.36 18.04
N LEU A 15 28.02 -18.08 16.74
CA LEU A 15 28.54 -16.80 16.24
C LEU A 15 27.46 -15.72 16.17
N LYS A 16 26.21 -16.09 15.87
CA LYS A 16 25.08 -15.15 15.76
C LYS A 16 23.88 -15.66 16.58
N PRO A 17 23.96 -15.61 17.93
CA PRO A 17 22.98 -16.25 18.79
C PRO A 17 21.63 -15.54 18.84
N TRP A 18 21.44 -14.39 18.18
CA TRP A 18 20.20 -13.61 18.20
C TRP A 18 19.60 -13.52 16.80
N VAL A 19 18.30 -13.78 16.67
CA VAL A 19 17.59 -13.72 15.39
C VAL A 19 16.27 -12.98 15.50
N ILE A 20 15.95 -12.20 14.48
CA ILE A 20 14.65 -11.55 14.35
C ILE A 20 13.81 -12.39 13.40
N VAL A 21 12.61 -12.73 13.85
CA VAL A 21 11.66 -13.59 13.15
C VAL A 21 10.40 -12.79 12.85
N ASP A 22 9.89 -12.83 11.62
CA ASP A 22 8.54 -12.33 11.30
C ASP A 22 7.53 -13.42 11.66
N ILE A 23 6.68 -13.14 12.66
CA ILE A 23 5.71 -14.12 13.15
C ILE A 23 4.48 -14.23 12.24
N HIS A 24 4.36 -13.35 11.25
CA HIS A 24 3.29 -13.36 10.25
C HIS A 24 3.77 -13.87 8.89
N SER A 25 5.03 -14.33 8.76
CA SER A 25 5.51 -14.94 7.52
C SER A 25 4.62 -16.14 7.12
N PRO A 26 4.30 -16.28 5.82
CA PRO A 26 3.62 -17.46 5.30
C PRO A 26 4.40 -18.73 5.67
N LYS A 27 3.70 -19.84 5.96
CA LYS A 27 4.32 -21.12 6.38
C LYS A 27 5.33 -21.71 5.38
N GLN A 28 5.37 -21.19 4.15
CA GLN A 28 6.22 -21.65 3.06
C GLN A 28 7.54 -20.86 2.98
N GLU A 29 7.69 -19.77 3.73
CA GLU A 29 8.88 -18.93 3.75
C GLU A 29 9.68 -19.13 5.04
N ASP A 30 11.01 -18.92 4.99
CA ASP A 30 11.84 -18.89 6.19
C ASP A 30 11.48 -17.63 7.00
N PRO A 31 10.94 -17.79 8.22
CA PRO A 31 10.52 -16.63 9.01
C PRO A 31 11.71 -15.87 9.60
N VAL A 32 12.94 -16.40 9.51
CA VAL A 32 14.16 -15.74 10.01
C VAL A 32 14.63 -14.67 9.03
N LEU A 33 14.47 -13.41 9.42
CA LEU A 33 14.88 -12.28 8.58
C LEU A 33 16.36 -11.93 8.74
N TYR A 34 16.83 -11.84 9.98
CA TYR A 34 18.18 -11.33 10.29
C TYR A 34 18.80 -12.02 11.49
N ARG A 35 20.14 -12.15 11.45
CA ARG A 35 20.94 -12.77 12.53
C ARG A 35 21.98 -11.78 13.06
N PHE A 36 22.13 -11.73 14.38
CA PHE A 36 22.99 -10.79 15.09
C PHE A 36 23.89 -11.50 16.10
N THR A 37 25.07 -10.94 16.30
CA THR A 37 26.02 -11.38 17.33
C THR A 37 25.61 -10.89 18.72
N SER A 38 24.87 -9.77 18.80
CA SER A 38 24.51 -9.09 20.05
C SER A 38 23.00 -8.84 20.19
N LYS A 39 22.46 -9.10 21.39
CA LYS A 39 21.07 -8.82 21.75
C LYS A 39 20.73 -7.33 21.60
N ARG A 40 21.68 -6.45 21.96
CA ARG A 40 21.50 -4.99 21.90
C ARG A 40 21.33 -4.52 20.46
N GLN A 41 22.14 -5.05 19.54
CA GLN A 41 22.03 -4.73 18.10
C GLN A 41 20.70 -5.24 17.54
N ALA A 42 20.32 -6.47 17.89
CA ALA A 42 19.06 -7.05 17.46
C ALA A 42 17.85 -6.24 17.97
N ASN A 43 17.86 -5.81 19.23
CA ASN A 43 16.80 -4.96 19.79
C ASN A 43 16.72 -3.57 19.12
N ALA A 44 17.87 -2.93 18.87
CA ALA A 44 17.90 -1.63 18.19
C ALA A 44 17.35 -1.75 16.76
N PHE A 45 17.75 -2.80 16.04
CA PHE A 45 17.26 -3.06 14.68
C PHE A 45 15.77 -3.45 14.66
N MET A 46 15.31 -4.28 15.60
CA MET A 46 13.89 -4.60 15.76
C MET A 46 13.07 -3.34 16.06
N GLY A 47 13.59 -2.42 16.87
CA GLY A 47 12.98 -1.11 17.10
C GLY A 47 12.88 -0.26 15.83
N MET A 48 13.92 -0.26 14.98
CA MET A 48 13.85 0.40 13.67
C MET A 48 12.85 -0.28 12.73
N LEU A 49 12.86 -1.62 12.64
CA LEU A 49 11.89 -2.36 11.83
C LEU A 49 10.46 -2.07 12.26
N LEU A 50 10.19 -2.06 13.57
CA LEU A 50 8.89 -1.68 14.12
C LEU A 50 8.58 -0.21 13.87
N ALA A 51 9.54 0.72 13.95
CA ALA A 51 9.30 2.12 13.60
C ALA A 51 8.98 2.31 12.10
N VAL A 52 9.61 1.52 11.23
CA VAL A 52 9.35 1.53 9.77
C VAL A 52 8.04 0.83 9.42
N THR A 53 7.66 -0.23 10.16
CA THR A 53 6.41 -0.99 9.91
C THR A 53 5.20 -0.48 10.69
N VAL A 54 5.40 0.26 11.78
CA VAL A 54 4.37 1.03 12.49
C VAL A 54 4.33 2.44 11.88
N GLN A 55 4.24 2.53 10.55
CA GLN A 55 3.46 3.62 9.99
C GLN A 55 2.00 3.27 10.29
N ARG A 56 1.51 3.77 11.44
CA ARG A 56 0.07 3.87 11.67
C ARG A 56 -0.55 4.49 10.42
N PRO A 57 -1.80 4.13 10.04
CA PRO A 57 -2.47 4.85 8.99
C PRO A 57 -2.44 6.35 9.36
N THR A 58 -1.65 7.08 8.59
CA THR A 58 -1.54 8.55 8.69
C THR A 58 -2.87 9.16 8.29
N ASN A 59 -3.58 8.50 7.38
CA ASN A 59 -4.93 8.85 7.00
C ASN A 59 -5.94 8.41 8.07
N PRO A 60 -6.71 9.34 8.66
CA PRO A 60 -7.78 8.99 9.60
C PRO A 60 -8.98 8.32 8.92
N HIS A 61 -9.08 8.41 7.58
CA HIS A 61 -10.21 7.88 6.82
C HIS A 61 -9.97 6.47 6.31
N LYS A 62 -11.05 5.71 6.15
CA LYS A 62 -11.02 4.34 5.60
C LYS A 62 -10.62 4.29 4.12
N TYR A 63 -11.07 5.27 3.34
CA TYR A 63 -10.85 5.33 1.90
C TYR A 63 -10.25 6.68 1.48
N ILE A 64 -9.57 6.66 0.34
CA ILE A 64 -9.17 7.85 -0.41
C ILE A 64 -9.88 7.78 -1.76
N ALA A 65 -10.55 8.84 -2.17
CA ALA A 65 -11.30 8.87 -3.42
C ALA A 65 -11.01 10.15 -4.21
N GLY A 66 -11.23 10.08 -5.52
CA GLY A 66 -11.11 11.24 -6.39
C GLY A 66 -10.89 10.85 -7.84
N GLU A 67 -10.56 11.87 -8.64
CA GLU A 67 -10.24 11.72 -10.04
C GLU A 67 -8.72 11.73 -10.26
N TRP A 68 -8.27 11.00 -11.27
CA TRP A 68 -6.87 10.85 -11.58
C TRP A 68 -6.66 10.77 -13.10
N CYS A 69 -5.79 11.62 -13.64
CA CYS A 69 -5.39 11.56 -15.05
C CYS A 69 -4.26 10.56 -15.23
N HIS A 70 -4.38 9.63 -16.18
CA HIS A 70 -3.38 8.57 -16.39
C HIS A 70 -3.23 8.19 -17.85
N PHE A 71 -1.99 7.85 -18.25
CA PHE A 71 -1.70 7.20 -19.53
C PHE A 71 -1.83 5.69 -19.36
N PHE A 72 -2.94 5.12 -19.84
CA PHE A 72 -3.09 3.68 -19.86
C PHE A 72 -2.34 3.04 -21.05
N PRO A 73 -2.01 1.74 -20.95
CA PRO A 73 -1.25 1.07 -22.00
C PRO A 73 -1.97 1.09 -23.35
N GLY A 74 -1.26 1.53 -24.40
CA GLY A 74 -1.79 1.60 -25.77
C GLY A 74 -2.50 2.91 -26.10
N ASP A 75 -2.76 3.78 -25.12
CA ASP A 75 -3.35 5.08 -25.38
C ASP A 75 -2.31 6.11 -25.85
N LYS A 76 -2.79 7.06 -26.67
CA LYS A 76 -2.01 8.20 -27.14
C LYS A 76 -2.19 9.45 -26.29
N HIS A 77 -3.19 9.44 -25.40
CA HIS A 77 -3.60 10.59 -24.59
C HIS A 77 -3.93 10.11 -23.18
N GLU A 78 -3.75 11.00 -22.20
CA GLU A 78 -4.23 10.75 -20.84
C GLU A 78 -5.74 10.58 -20.86
N ARG A 79 -6.22 9.66 -20.01
CA ARG A 79 -7.64 9.52 -19.70
C ARG A 79 -7.88 9.83 -18.24
N LEU A 80 -9.03 10.44 -17.99
CA LEU A 80 -9.52 10.63 -16.64
C LEU A 80 -10.03 9.30 -16.10
N ALA A 81 -9.68 9.00 -14.86
CA ALA A 81 -10.19 7.87 -14.12
C ALA A 81 -10.77 8.37 -12.80
N ARG A 82 -11.77 7.67 -12.27
CA ARG A 82 -12.20 7.83 -10.89
C ARG A 82 -11.77 6.60 -10.10
N ALA A 83 -11.10 6.84 -8.99
CA ALA A 83 -10.46 5.81 -8.18
C ALA A 83 -10.92 5.90 -6.73
N VAL A 84 -11.02 4.74 -6.09
CA VAL A 84 -11.11 4.60 -4.63
C VAL A 84 -9.97 3.72 -4.18
N LEU A 85 -9.17 4.19 -3.23
CA LEU A 85 -8.13 3.42 -2.58
C LEU A 85 -8.56 3.06 -1.16
N ASP A 86 -8.21 1.86 -0.73
CA ASP A 86 -8.25 1.49 0.68
C ASP A 86 -7.05 2.12 1.37
N ALA A 87 -7.30 3.08 2.25
CA ALA A 87 -6.26 3.88 2.89
C ALA A 87 -5.39 3.04 3.83
N HIS A 88 -5.96 2.00 4.44
CA HIS A 88 -5.27 1.15 5.41
C HIS A 88 -4.52 0.02 4.73
N ALA A 89 -5.14 -0.64 3.74
CA ALA A 89 -4.51 -1.69 2.97
C ALA A 89 -3.57 -1.14 1.87
N ARG A 90 -3.57 0.18 1.64
CA ARG A 90 -2.75 0.89 0.66
C ARG A 90 -2.83 0.29 -0.74
N LYS A 91 -4.07 0.07 -1.21
CA LYS A 91 -4.36 -0.59 -2.48
C LYS A 91 -5.49 0.11 -3.23
N LEU A 92 -5.54 -0.07 -4.54
CA LEU A 92 -6.69 0.33 -5.33
C LEU A 92 -7.86 -0.61 -4.99
N ALA A 93 -9.02 -0.04 -4.66
CA ALA A 93 -10.22 -0.78 -4.31
C ALA A 93 -11.25 -0.75 -5.44
N PHE A 94 -11.48 0.42 -6.04
CA PHE A 94 -12.38 0.61 -7.17
C PHE A 94 -11.76 1.54 -8.20
N LEU A 95 -12.08 1.30 -9.46
CA LEU A 95 -11.66 2.11 -10.59
C LEU A 95 -12.77 2.10 -11.63
N GLN A 96 -13.03 3.27 -12.22
CA GLN A 96 -13.69 3.36 -13.52
C GLN A 96 -12.93 4.37 -14.39
N VAL A 97 -12.84 4.08 -15.67
CA VAL A 97 -12.05 4.87 -16.63
C VAL A 97 -12.99 5.57 -17.60
N LEU A 98 -12.72 6.83 -17.91
CA LEU A 98 -13.50 7.58 -18.88
C LEU A 98 -13.23 7.04 -20.30
N GLU A 99 -14.29 6.80 -21.07
CA GLU A 99 -14.17 6.35 -22.45
C GLU A 99 -13.46 7.39 -23.33
N ASN A 100 -12.67 6.89 -24.27
CA ASN A 100 -11.89 7.71 -25.18
C ASN A 100 -12.82 8.49 -26.13
N ARG A 101 -12.69 9.83 -26.16
CA ARG A 101 -13.53 10.76 -26.95
C ARG A 101 -15.00 10.91 -26.46
N ALA A 102 -15.30 10.58 -25.21
CA ALA A 102 -16.61 10.88 -24.63
C ALA A 102 -16.75 12.37 -24.26
N ILE A 103 -17.95 12.93 -24.49
CA ILE A 103 -18.25 14.36 -24.26
C ILE A 103 -18.55 14.67 -22.78
N ARG A 104 -18.92 13.66 -21.97
CA ARG A 104 -18.96 13.64 -20.48
C ARG A 104 -19.49 12.29 -19.97
N ASP A 105 -19.04 11.87 -18.78
CA ASP A 105 -19.59 10.82 -17.91
C ASP A 105 -19.74 9.37 -18.44
N SER A 106 -19.23 9.04 -19.63
CA SER A 106 -19.16 7.65 -20.10
C SER A 106 -18.00 6.91 -19.45
N TYR A 107 -18.20 6.43 -18.23
CA TYR A 107 -17.22 5.60 -17.53
C TYR A 107 -17.46 4.11 -17.79
N HIS A 108 -16.40 3.36 -18.08
CA HIS A 108 -16.43 1.90 -18.17
C HIS A 108 -15.72 1.23 -16.99
N GLN A 109 -16.06 -0.04 -16.75
CA GLN A 109 -15.34 -0.87 -15.80
C GLN A 109 -13.96 -1.23 -16.39
N PRO A 110 -12.89 -1.10 -15.61
CA PRO A 110 -11.54 -1.27 -16.11
C PRO A 110 -11.29 -2.71 -16.54
N THR A 111 -10.46 -2.86 -17.55
CA THR A 111 -9.78 -4.14 -17.80
C THR A 111 -8.77 -4.43 -16.67
N SER A 112 -8.36 -5.70 -16.52
CA SER A 112 -7.33 -6.05 -15.54
C SER A 112 -6.02 -5.28 -15.76
N VAL A 113 -5.66 -5.06 -17.03
CA VAL A 113 -4.46 -4.31 -17.42
C VAL A 113 -4.56 -2.84 -16.98
N GLU A 114 -5.71 -2.20 -17.17
CA GLU A 114 -5.93 -0.81 -16.71
C GLU A 114 -5.88 -0.72 -15.18
N PHE A 115 -6.47 -1.70 -14.48
CA PHE A 115 -6.46 -1.75 -13.02
C PHE A 115 -5.04 -1.89 -12.45
N ASP A 116 -4.28 -2.87 -12.93
CA ASP A 116 -2.91 -3.12 -12.47
C ASP A 116 -2.00 -1.94 -12.77
N ASN A 117 -2.16 -1.32 -13.94
CA ASN A 117 -1.36 -0.18 -14.35
C ASN A 117 -1.65 1.08 -13.52
N LEU A 118 -2.91 1.35 -13.18
CA LEU A 118 -3.25 2.47 -12.30
C LEU A 118 -2.84 2.18 -10.85
N GLN A 119 -2.97 0.94 -10.38
CA GLN A 119 -2.52 0.56 -9.05
C GLN A 119 -1.02 0.80 -8.89
N ASP A 120 -0.21 0.42 -9.88
CA ASP A 120 1.23 0.69 -9.86
C ASP A 120 1.52 2.21 -9.77
N SER A 121 0.82 3.01 -10.57
CA SER A 121 0.94 4.47 -10.57
C SER A 121 0.57 5.09 -9.21
N LEU A 122 -0.58 4.72 -8.64
CA LEU A 122 -1.07 5.31 -7.40
C LEU A 122 -0.31 4.80 -6.17
N VAL A 123 -0.05 3.50 -6.10
CA VAL A 123 0.51 2.86 -4.89
C VAL A 123 2.03 2.90 -4.89
N ASN A 124 2.66 2.53 -6.00
CA ASN A 124 4.11 2.37 -6.05
C ASN A 124 4.80 3.68 -6.44
N ALA A 125 4.29 4.40 -7.45
CA ALA A 125 4.89 5.66 -7.88
C ALA A 125 4.48 6.86 -7.00
N ASN A 126 3.24 6.89 -6.52
CA ASN A 126 2.66 8.03 -5.78
C ASN A 126 2.27 7.71 -4.34
N GLY A 127 2.97 6.79 -3.68
CA GLY A 127 2.62 6.30 -2.33
C GLY A 127 2.51 7.36 -1.22
N LYS A 128 2.97 8.60 -1.43
CA LYS A 128 2.75 9.73 -0.52
C LYS A 128 1.29 10.19 -0.46
N LEU A 129 0.46 9.84 -1.47
CA LEU A 129 -0.97 10.16 -1.47
C LEU A 129 -1.71 9.58 -0.27
N PHE A 130 -1.19 8.50 0.33
CA PHE A 130 -1.77 7.89 1.52
C PHE A 130 -1.56 8.72 2.77
N ASP A 131 -0.55 9.60 2.78
CA ASP A 131 -0.24 10.48 3.90
C ASP A 131 -0.89 11.85 3.75
N ASP A 132 -0.97 12.37 2.52
CA ASP A 132 -1.61 13.66 2.20
C ASP A 132 -2.36 13.57 0.86
N PRO A 133 -3.59 13.04 0.83
CA PRO A 133 -4.34 12.87 -0.43
C PRO A 133 -4.70 14.22 -1.08
N MET A 134 -4.89 15.27 -0.28
CA MET A 134 -5.31 16.59 -0.76
C MET A 134 -4.25 17.25 -1.66
N ALA A 135 -2.96 17.04 -1.36
CA ALA A 135 -1.86 17.49 -2.22
C ALA A 135 -1.89 16.88 -3.64
N PHE A 136 -2.64 15.79 -3.82
CA PHE A 136 -2.83 15.09 -5.09
C PHE A 136 -4.23 15.32 -5.68
N GLY A 137 -5.03 16.23 -5.11
CA GLY A 137 -6.40 16.48 -5.56
C GLY A 137 -7.39 15.36 -5.19
N LEU A 138 -7.00 14.46 -4.29
CA LEU A 138 -7.85 13.40 -3.75
C LEU A 138 -8.37 13.81 -2.37
N TYR A 139 -9.42 13.15 -1.89
CA TYR A 139 -9.98 13.39 -0.56
C TYR A 139 -10.14 12.09 0.22
N GLY A 140 -10.04 12.19 1.55
CA GLY A 140 -10.36 11.08 2.45
C GLY A 140 -11.86 10.97 2.70
N THR A 141 -12.36 9.74 2.81
CA THR A 141 -13.78 9.45 3.10
C THR A 141 -13.91 8.12 3.84
N ASP A 142 -14.91 8.01 4.72
CA ASP A 142 -15.22 6.76 5.42
C ASP A 142 -16.27 5.90 4.68
N ASP A 143 -16.95 6.52 3.73
CA ASP A 143 -17.97 5.91 2.90
C ASP A 143 -17.50 5.77 1.45
N LEU A 144 -17.96 4.69 0.79
CA LEU A 144 -17.74 4.52 -0.64
C LEU A 144 -18.60 5.54 -1.43
N PRO A 145 -18.04 6.19 -2.47
CA PRO A 145 -18.82 6.99 -3.39
C PRO A 145 -19.94 6.19 -4.04
N ALA A 146 -21.08 6.83 -4.36
CA ALA A 146 -22.25 6.14 -4.93
C ALA A 146 -21.98 5.37 -6.23
N TRP A 147 -20.95 5.77 -7.00
CA TRP A 147 -20.54 5.10 -8.23
C TRP A 147 -19.69 3.84 -8.00
N ALA A 148 -19.19 3.63 -6.77
CA ALA A 148 -18.31 2.54 -6.36
C ALA A 148 -19.05 1.45 -5.55
N ILE A 149 -20.34 1.24 -5.85
CA ILE A 149 -21.23 0.25 -5.22
C ILE A 149 -21.62 -0.83 -6.22
#